data_AF-A0AA39KPN9-F1
#
_entry.id   AF-A0AA39KPN9-F1
#
_cell.length_a   1.000
_cell.length_b   1.000
_cell.length_c   1.000
_cell.angle_alpha   90.00
_cell.angle_beta   90.00
_cell.angle_gamma   90.00
#
_symmetry.space_group_name_H-M   'P 1'
#
loop_
_entity.id
_entity.type
_entity.pdbx_description
1 polymer ?
#
loop_
_entity_poly.entity_id
_entity_poly.type
_entity_poly.pdbx_seq_one_letter_code
_entity_poly.pdbx_strand_id
1 'polypeptide(L)'
;MTGKVHEGDKKSILSDVNSKAVLGSLHAGVGHTALNEILACLNIPVMSDTLFKRYEREVGPAIEKAAKESCQRAAEEERKLIIEKIDELCDE
;
A
#
# COMPACT_ATOMS: atom_id res chain seq x y z
N MET A 1 -16.16 -14.06 13.94
CA MET A 1 -15.18 -13.05 13.48
C MET A 1 -13.81 -13.70 13.57
N THR A 2 -13.20 -14.11 12.46
CA THR A 2 -11.90 -14.79 12.47
C THR A 2 -10.81 -13.81 12.90
N GLY A 3 -10.42 -13.88 14.18
CA GLY A 3 -9.41 -13.02 14.82
C GLY A 3 -7.99 -13.39 14.41
N LYS A 4 -7.70 -13.38 13.11
CA LYS A 4 -6.32 -13.53 12.64
C LYS A 4 -5.54 -12.28 13.02
N VAL A 5 -4.39 -12.53 13.64
CA VAL A 5 -3.48 -11.51 14.11
C VAL A 5 -2.06 -11.86 13.69
N HIS A 6 -1.24 -10.85 13.52
CA HIS A 6 0.19 -10.98 13.25
C HIS A 6 1.00 -10.10 14.20
N GLU A 7 2.29 -10.42 14.32
CA GLU A 7 3.24 -9.61 15.07
C GLU A 7 3.76 -8.48 14.17
N GLY A 8 3.50 -7.24 14.55
CA GLY A 8 4.08 -6.06 13.91
C GLY A 8 5.42 -5.65 14.53
N ASP A 9 6.08 -4.65 13.92
CA ASP A 9 7.47 -4.22 14.20
C ASP A 9 7.85 -3.99 15.68
N LYS A 10 6.88 -3.71 16.55
CA LYS A 10 7.09 -3.46 17.99
C LYS A 10 6.64 -4.62 18.88
N LYS A 11 6.71 -5.87 18.41
CA LYS A 11 6.15 -7.05 19.08
C LYS A 11 4.67 -6.88 19.41
N SER A 12 4.00 -6.09 18.59
CA SER A 12 2.64 -5.64 18.85
C SER A 12 1.71 -6.55 18.08
N ILE A 13 0.73 -7.14 18.75
CA ILE A 13 -0.27 -7.98 18.10
C ILE A 13 -1.24 -7.06 17.33
N LEU A 14 -1.31 -7.25 16.02
CA LEU A 14 -2.10 -6.46 15.08
C LEU A 14 -3.17 -7.33 14.43
N SER A 15 -4.34 -6.76 14.17
CA SER A 15 -5.42 -7.48 13.48
C SER A 15 -5.23 -7.37 11.97
N ASP A 16 -5.25 -8.52 11.29
CA ASP A 16 -5.14 -8.59 9.83
C ASP A 16 -6.23 -7.78 9.13
N VAL A 17 -7.44 -7.75 9.69
CA VAL A 17 -8.58 -7.01 9.11
C VAL A 17 -8.31 -5.51 9.12
N ASN A 18 -7.75 -5.00 10.21
CA ASN A 18 -7.45 -3.57 10.35
C ASN A 18 -6.26 -3.17 9.46
N SER A 19 -5.20 -3.97 9.38
CA SER A 19 -4.10 -3.72 8.45
C SER A 19 -4.60 -3.68 7.01
N LYS A 20 -5.48 -4.61 6.62
CA LYS A 20 -6.07 -4.64 5.27
C LYS A 20 -6.99 -3.46 5.00
N ALA A 21 -7.80 -3.05 5.97
CA ALA A 21 -8.68 -1.89 5.83
C ALA A 21 -7.85 -0.61 5.62
N VAL A 22 -6.80 -0.41 6.42
CA VAL A 22 -5.91 0.74 6.28
C VAL A 22 -5.10 0.68 4.99
N LEU A 23 -4.50 -0.47 4.67
CA LEU A 23 -3.81 -0.69 3.38
C LEU A 23 -4.72 -0.37 2.19
N GLY A 24 -5.95 -0.88 2.20
CA GLY A 24 -6.93 -0.63 1.15
C GLY A 24 -7.31 0.85 1.05
N SER A 25 -7.49 1.52 2.18
CA SER A 25 -7.77 2.97 2.20
C SER A 25 -6.61 3.76 1.59
N LEU A 26 -5.37 3.49 1.99
CA LEU A 26 -4.19 4.18 1.47
C LEU A 26 -3.97 3.90 -0.02
N HIS A 27 -4.17 2.65 -0.45
CA HIS A 27 -4.11 2.27 -1.86
C HIS A 27 -5.14 3.03 -2.71
N ALA A 28 -6.34 3.28 -2.17
CA ALA A 28 -7.38 4.06 -2.81
C ALA A 28 -7.20 5.59 -2.70
N GLY A 29 -6.14 6.07 -2.04
CA GLY A 29 -5.94 7.50 -1.76
C GLY A 29 -6.89 8.07 -0.70
N VAL A 30 -7.45 7.21 0.16
CA VAL A 30 -8.44 7.53 1.18
C VAL A 30 -7.78 7.59 2.56
N GLY A 31 -7.99 8.70 3.27
CA GLY A 31 -7.54 8.89 4.64
C GLY A 31 -8.52 8.39 5.70
N HIS A 32 -8.15 8.57 6.97
CA HIS A 32 -8.93 8.16 8.14
C HIS A 32 -10.40 8.62 8.11
N THR A 33 -10.66 9.89 7.83
CA THR A 33 -12.01 10.47 7.83
C THR A 33 -12.92 9.77 6.83
N ALA A 34 -12.48 9.67 5.57
CA ALA A 34 -13.29 9.06 4.52
C ALA A 34 -13.43 7.54 4.70
N LEU A 35 -12.42 6.85 5.27
CA LEU A 35 -12.59 5.46 5.70
C LEU A 35 -13.69 5.33 6.76
N ASN A 36 -13.71 6.21 7.76
CA ASN A 36 -14.72 6.20 8.81
C ASN A 36 -16.13 6.52 8.27
N GLU A 37 -16.26 7.43 7.31
CA GLU A 37 -17.53 7.70 6.62
C GLU A 37 -18.07 6.43 5.93
N ILE A 38 -17.21 5.69 5.23
CA ILE A 38 -17.57 4.40 4.61
C ILE A 38 -18.01 3.39 5.67
N LEU A 39 -17.25 3.24 6.76
CA LEU A 39 -17.59 2.31 7.85
C LEU A 39 -18.94 2.68 8.50
N ALA A 40 -19.20 3.98 8.69
CA ALA A 40 -20.46 4.46 9.23
C ALA A 40 -21.65 4.14 8.33
N CYS A 41 -21.52 4.33 7.01
CA CYS A 41 -22.54 3.94 6.02
C CYS A 41 -22.84 2.44 6.04
N LEU A 42 -21.86 1.61 6.38
CA LEU A 42 -21.99 0.16 6.46
C LEU A 42 -22.42 -0.34 7.85
N ASN A 43 -22.67 0.57 8.80
CA ASN A 43 -22.96 0.25 10.21
C ASN A 43 -21.86 -0.61 10.88
N ILE A 44 -20.59 -0.35 10.51
CA ILE A 44 -19.40 -0.97 11.09
C ILE A 44 -18.76 0.02 12.09
N PRO A 45 -18.26 -0.44 13.26
CA PRO A 45 -17.55 0.42 14.19
C PRO A 45 -16.40 1.16 13.52
N VAL A 46 -16.38 2.49 13.70
CA VAL A 46 -15.33 3.37 13.15
C VAL A 46 -13.99 3.15 13.84
N MET A 47 -12.91 3.47 13.14
CA MET A 47 -11.56 3.39 13.67
C MET A 47 -11.19 4.70 14.37
N SER A 48 -10.49 4.65 15.51
CA SER A 48 -9.90 5.87 16.10
C SER A 48 -8.72 6.35 15.25
N ASP A 49 -8.45 7.65 15.24
CA ASP A 49 -7.31 8.23 14.52
C ASP A 49 -5.98 7.60 14.99
N THR A 50 -5.82 7.42 16.31
CA THR A 50 -4.63 6.78 16.89
C THR A 50 -4.43 5.34 16.41
N LEU A 51 -5.51 4.59 16.23
CA LEU A 51 -5.46 3.21 15.73
C LEU A 51 -5.14 3.20 14.25
N PHE A 52 -5.77 4.09 13.47
CA PHE A 52 -5.48 4.26 12.04
C PHE A 52 -4.01 4.58 11.82
N LYS A 53 -3.47 5.60 12.51
CA LYS A 53 -2.06 6.00 12.43
C LYS A 53 -1.09 4.89 12.80
N ARG A 54 -1.48 3.99 13.71
CA ARG A 54 -0.67 2.81 14.06
C ARG A 54 -0.56 1.83 12.90
N TYR A 55 -1.68 1.49 12.25
CA TYR A 55 -1.69 0.60 11.10
C TYR A 55 -1.08 1.26 9.85
N GLU A 56 -1.30 2.56 9.65
CA GLU A 56 -0.69 3.33 8.56
C GLU A 56 0.85 3.25 8.60
N ARG A 57 1.43 3.40 9.79
CA ARG A 57 2.89 3.28 9.99
C ARG A 57 3.41 1.86 9.81
N GLU A 58 2.57 0.86 10.05
CA GLU A 58 2.94 -0.55 9.84
C GLU A 58 2.93 -0.91 8.36
N VAL A 59 1.88 -0.53 7.63
CA VAL A 59 1.77 -0.87 6.19
C VAL A 59 2.59 0.07 5.29
N GLY A 60 2.91 1.27 5.75
CA GLY A 60 3.61 2.32 4.99
C GLY A 60 4.92 1.86 4.35
N PRO A 61 5.86 1.25 5.08
CA PRO A 61 7.12 0.76 4.50
C PRO A 61 6.92 -0.27 3.38
N ALA A 62 5.90 -1.12 3.49
CA ALA A 62 5.59 -2.10 2.45
C ALA A 62 5.05 -1.42 1.18
N ILE A 63 4.21 -0.40 1.33
CA ILE A 63 3.71 0.43 0.22
C ILE A 63 4.86 1.15 -0.47
N GLU A 64 5.76 1.78 0.30
CA GLU A 64 6.93 2.50 -0.24
C GLU A 64 7.84 1.56 -1.02
N LYS A 65 8.14 0.39 -0.46
CA LYS A 65 8.96 -0.64 -1.12
C LYS A 65 8.34 -1.06 -2.45
N ALA A 66 7.05 -1.37 -2.46
CA ALA A 66 6.34 -1.79 -3.68
C ALA A 66 6.35 -0.69 -4.75
N ALA A 67 6.15 0.57 -4.36
CA ALA A 67 6.21 1.71 -5.26
C ALA A 67 7.62 1.87 -5.86
N LYS A 68 8.67 1.79 -5.03
CA LYS A 68 10.07 1.89 -5.47
C LYS A 68 10.44 0.80 -6.48
N GLU A 69 10.10 -0.45 -6.16
CA GLU A 69 10.34 -1.59 -7.07
C GLU A 69 9.57 -1.43 -8.38
N SER A 70 8.35 -0.90 -8.34
CA SER A 70 7.57 -0.62 -9.54
C SER A 70 8.25 0.42 -10.43
N CYS A 71 8.67 1.54 -9.86
CA CYS A 71 9.38 2.59 -10.60
C CYS A 71 10.71 2.09 -11.17
N GLN A 72 11.45 1.30 -10.40
CA GLN A 72 12.72 0.72 -10.87
C GLN A 72 12.51 -0.19 -12.08
N ARG A 73 11.53 -1.11 -12.02
CA ARG A 73 11.21 -1.99 -13.16
C ARG A 73 10.81 -1.20 -14.40
N ALA A 74 10.01 -0.14 -14.24
CA ALA A 74 9.62 0.72 -15.35
C ALA A 74 10.84 1.41 -15.99
N ALA A 75 11.75 1.96 -15.18
CA ALA A 75 12.96 2.61 -15.68
C ALA A 75 13.91 1.64 -16.38
N GLU A 76 14.04 0.41 -15.88
CA GLU A 76 14.84 -0.65 -16.52
C GLU A 76 14.26 -1.05 -17.89
N GLU A 77 12.94 -1.16 -17.98
CA GLU A 77 12.24 -1.48 -19.23
C GLU A 77 12.36 -0.32 -20.24
N GLU A 78 12.16 0.92 -19.82
CA GLU A 78 12.37 2.11 -20.67
C GLU A 78 13.80 2.14 -21.24
N ARG A 79 14.81 1.89 -20.40
CA ARG A 79 16.21 1.83 -20.85
C ARG A 79 16.41 0.74 -21.90
N LYS A 80 15.84 -0.44 -21.69
CA LYS A 80 15.97 -1.58 -22.61
C LYS A 80 15.35 -1.24 -23.97
N LEU A 81 14.12 -0.74 -23.98
CA LEU A 81 13.40 -0.37 -25.20
C LEU A 81 14.12 0.73 -26.00
N ILE A 82 14.75 1.68 -25.31
CA ILE A 82 15.54 2.73 -25.98
C ILE A 82 16.78 2.15 -26.66
N ILE A 83 17.50 1.24 -26.00
CA ILE A 83 18.70 0.61 -26.58
C ILE A 83 18.31 -0.22 -27.80
N GLU A 84 17.28 -1.07 -27.68
CA GLU A 84 16.77 -1.86 -28.79
C GLU A 84 16.39 -0.96 -29.98
N LYS A 85 15.74 0.19 -29.69
CA LYS A 85 15.35 1.12 -30.76
C LYS A 85 16.53 1.83 -31.42
N ILE A 86 17.59 2.12 -30.67
CA ILE A 86 18.81 2.72 -31.21
C ILE A 86 19.55 1.72 -32.10
N ASP A 87 19.66 0.46 -31.67
CA ASP A 87 20.32 -0.59 -32.44
C ASP A 87 19.61 -0.79 -33.79
N GLU A 88 18.27 -0.84 -33.79
CA GLU A 88 17.47 -0.88 -35.03
C GLU A 88 17.76 0.28 -36.00
N LEU A 89 17.98 1.50 -35.48
CA LEU A 89 18.24 2.68 -36.30
C LEU A 89 19.68 2.75 -36.83
N CYS A 90 20.63 2.09 -36.17
CA CYS A 90 22.02 2.03 -36.59
C CYS A 90 22.27 0.93 -37.64
N ASP A 91 21.38 -0.04 -37.74
CA ASP A 91 21.44 -1.15 -38.71
C ASP A 91 20.73 -0.83 -40.05
N GLU A 92 20.08 0.34 -40.19
CA GLU A 92 19.52 0.91 -41.45
C GLU A 92 20.51 1.84 -42.17
#